data_AF-A0A2G9T8R2-F1
#
_entry.id   AF-A0A2G9T8R2-F1
#
_cell.length_a   1.000
_cell.length_b   1.000
_cell.length_c   1.000
_cell.angle_alpha   90.00
_cell.angle_beta   90.00
_cell.angle_gamma   90.00
#
_symmetry.space_group_name_H-M   'P 1'
#
loop_
_entity.id
_entity.type
_entity.pdbx_description
1 polymer ?
#
loop_
_entity_poly.entity_id
_entity_poly.type
_entity_poly.pdbx_seq_one_letter_code
_entity_poly.pdbx_strand_id
1 'polypeptide(L)'
;DPNYNHSQIHTTRILNDGTVEIDLLAVTDLDHDSKVSNKKWTSYAKRGVLRISPDHDKVSVEWKANSDFSLSTEISSGGRAMELSDLVVFDGRLLVGDDRTGLIYEIRDNKAFPWIFVNDGPGNATKGLKLEWLTVKDGHLYAGGLGKEWTTTDGEYVNDNPMWIKVISRKGE
;
A
#
# COMPACT_ATOMS: atom_id res chain seq x y z
N ASP A 1 -17.94 10.79 -8.24
CA ASP A 1 -18.98 9.74 -8.38
C ASP A 1 -19.86 9.77 -7.13
N PRO A 2 -21.18 10.02 -7.23
CA PRO A 2 -22.07 10.04 -6.06
C PRO A 2 -22.17 8.69 -5.33
N ASN A 3 -21.70 7.59 -5.93
CA ASN A 3 -21.67 6.27 -5.31
C ASN A 3 -20.34 5.92 -4.64
N TYR A 4 -19.38 6.86 -4.60
CA TYR A 4 -18.10 6.63 -3.95
C TYR A 4 -18.29 6.57 -2.42
N ASN A 5 -17.80 5.51 -1.80
CA ASN A 5 -17.85 5.35 -0.36
C ASN A 5 -16.69 6.12 0.30
N HIS A 6 -17.02 7.26 0.91
CA HIS A 6 -16.06 8.13 1.60
C HIS A 6 -15.64 7.64 3.00
N SER A 7 -16.17 6.49 3.46
CA SER A 7 -15.86 5.96 4.79
C SER A 7 -14.36 5.78 4.98
N GLN A 8 -13.85 6.32 6.09
CA GLN A 8 -12.49 6.07 6.54
C GLN A 8 -12.46 4.86 7.47
N ILE A 9 -11.36 4.12 7.46
CA ILE A 9 -11.17 2.97 8.35
C ILE A 9 -10.49 3.34 9.66
N HIS A 10 -9.90 4.53 9.75
CA HIS A 10 -9.33 5.06 10.98
C HIS A 10 -10.42 5.79 11.77
N THR A 11 -10.31 5.76 13.09
CA THR A 11 -11.11 6.65 13.93
C THR A 11 -10.26 7.83 14.38
N THR A 12 -10.86 9.02 14.36
CA THR A 12 -10.30 10.23 14.95
C THR A 12 -11.07 10.61 16.20
N ARG A 13 -10.37 10.97 17.27
CA ARG A 13 -10.93 11.34 18.58
C ARG A 13 -10.28 12.63 19.06
N ILE A 14 -11.04 13.45 19.76
CA ILE A 14 -10.52 14.63 20.48
C ILE A 14 -10.57 14.29 21.96
N LEU A 15 -9.42 14.29 22.62
CA LEU A 15 -9.31 14.00 24.06
C LEU A 15 -9.72 15.23 24.89
N ASN A 16 -9.92 15.03 26.19
CA ASN A 16 -10.36 16.11 27.10
C ASN A 16 -9.38 17.30 27.17
N ASP A 17 -8.10 17.06 26.91
CA ASP A 17 -7.06 18.09 26.86
C ASP A 17 -6.92 18.78 25.49
N GLY A 18 -7.77 18.40 24.52
CA GLY A 18 -7.75 18.92 23.15
C GLY A 18 -6.85 18.14 22.19
N THR A 19 -6.12 17.13 22.65
CA THR A 19 -5.25 16.30 21.80
C THR A 19 -6.07 15.58 20.74
N VAL A 20 -5.61 15.61 19.49
CA VAL A 20 -6.20 14.82 18.40
C VAL A 20 -5.53 13.45 18.37
N GLU A 21 -6.33 12.40 18.51
CA GLU A 21 -5.91 11.01 18.48
C GLU A 21 -6.45 10.32 17.22
N ILE A 22 -5.58 9.64 16.46
CA ILE A 22 -5.90 9.00 15.18
C ILE A 22 -5.40 7.56 15.19
N ASP A 23 -6.26 6.61 14.81
CA ASP A 23 -5.82 5.23 14.57
C ASP A 23 -4.80 5.16 13.43
N LEU A 24 -3.68 4.46 13.66
CA LEU A 24 -2.60 4.27 12.71
C LEU A 24 -2.44 2.79 12.34
N LEU A 25 -2.12 2.51 11.08
CA LEU A 25 -1.65 1.21 10.62
C LEU A 25 -0.36 1.40 9.82
N ALA A 26 0.65 0.60 10.11
CA ALA A 26 1.86 0.49 9.30
C ALA A 26 2.01 -0.93 8.77
N VAL A 27 2.64 -1.06 7.61
CA VAL A 27 2.96 -2.33 6.96
C VAL A 27 4.44 -2.37 6.61
N THR A 28 5.03 -3.56 6.56
CA THR A 28 6.44 -3.75 6.20
C THR A 28 6.60 -4.07 4.73
N ASP A 29 7.61 -3.48 4.11
CA ASP A 29 8.36 -4.12 3.05
C ASP A 29 9.56 -4.84 3.68
N LEU A 30 9.74 -6.13 3.40
CA LEU A 30 10.85 -6.94 3.91
C LEU A 30 11.84 -7.33 2.80
N ASP A 31 11.66 -6.78 1.60
CA ASP A 31 12.40 -7.19 0.42
C ASP A 31 12.39 -8.73 0.26
N HIS A 32 13.57 -9.32 0.08
CA HIS A 32 13.79 -10.74 -0.06
C HIS A 32 13.46 -11.57 1.19
N ASP A 33 13.42 -10.95 2.38
CA ASP A 33 13.11 -11.62 3.65
C ASP A 33 11.60 -11.86 3.83
N SER A 34 10.78 -11.36 2.92
CA SER A 34 9.36 -11.73 2.81
C SER A 34 9.16 -13.23 2.55
N LYS A 35 10.15 -13.93 1.98
CA LYS A 35 10.03 -15.34 1.57
C LYS A 35 10.11 -16.30 2.77
N VAL A 36 8.97 -16.90 3.11
CA VAL A 36 8.86 -17.93 4.17
C VAL A 36 9.14 -19.33 3.64
N SER A 37 8.76 -19.61 2.38
CA SER A 37 9.04 -20.87 1.70
C SER A 37 9.04 -20.68 0.18
N ASN A 38 9.24 -21.75 -0.58
CA ASN A 38 9.14 -21.72 -2.04
C ASN A 38 7.74 -21.40 -2.59
N LYS A 39 6.71 -21.40 -1.74
CA LYS A 39 5.32 -21.12 -2.13
C LYS A 39 4.66 -20.03 -1.30
N LYS A 40 5.37 -19.41 -0.35
CA LYS A 40 4.74 -18.50 0.61
C LYS A 40 5.64 -17.30 0.90
N TRP A 41 5.04 -16.12 0.77
CA TRP A 41 5.63 -14.85 1.15
C TRP A 41 4.75 -14.16 2.20
N THR A 42 5.37 -13.34 3.04
CA THR A 42 4.70 -12.65 4.12
C THR A 42 5.23 -11.23 4.31
N SER A 43 4.33 -10.34 4.69
CA SER A 43 4.61 -9.04 5.29
C SER A 43 3.94 -9.01 6.67
N TYR A 44 4.28 -8.01 7.48
CA TYR A 44 3.68 -7.75 8.77
C TYR A 44 3.03 -6.38 8.78
N ALA A 45 1.92 -6.26 9.49
CA ALA A 45 1.29 -4.99 9.75
C ALA A 45 1.08 -4.82 11.25
N LYS A 46 1.18 -3.59 11.75
CA LYS A 46 1.05 -3.25 13.17
C LYS A 46 0.18 -2.03 13.36
N ARG A 47 -0.72 -2.09 14.35
CA ARG A 47 -1.60 -0.97 14.69
C ARG A 47 -0.92 -0.07 15.71
N GLY A 48 -1.16 1.21 15.57
CA GLY A 48 -0.73 2.23 16.51
C GLY A 48 -1.81 3.28 16.71
N VAL A 49 -1.42 4.31 17.43
CA VAL A 49 -2.17 5.53 17.62
C VAL A 49 -1.21 6.69 17.41
N LEU A 50 -1.58 7.61 16.54
CA LEU A 50 -0.89 8.89 16.37
C LEU A 50 -1.62 9.94 17.19
N ARG A 51 -0.88 10.76 17.95
CA ARG A 51 -1.43 11.88 18.73
C ARG A 51 -0.75 13.18 18.34
N ILE A 52 -1.57 14.20 18.11
CA ILE A 52 -1.14 15.58 17.80
C ILE A 52 -1.58 16.47 18.95
N SER A 53 -0.64 17.23 19.52
CA SER A 53 -0.94 18.17 20.61
C SER A 53 -1.91 19.27 20.16
N PRO A 54 -2.68 19.90 21.07
CA PRO A 54 -3.67 20.92 20.72
C PRO A 54 -3.10 22.15 19.99
N ASP A 55 -1.83 22.49 20.27
CA ASP A 55 -1.08 23.58 19.64
C ASP A 55 -0.35 23.17 18.35
N HIS A 56 -0.48 21.88 17.96
CA HIS A 56 0.13 21.27 16.79
C HIS A 56 1.67 21.30 16.78
N ASP A 57 2.33 21.48 17.93
CA ASP A 57 3.79 21.56 18.05
C ASP A 57 4.47 20.19 18.26
N LYS A 58 3.71 19.17 18.66
CA LYS A 58 4.19 17.82 18.97
C LYS A 58 3.33 16.76 18.32
N VAL A 59 3.99 15.71 17.84
CA VAL A 59 3.39 14.46 17.37
C VAL A 59 4.03 13.30 18.12
N SER A 60 3.22 12.32 18.55
CA SER A 60 3.70 11.07 19.14
C SER A 60 3.00 9.87 18.51
N VAL A 61 3.67 8.73 18.51
CA VAL A 61 3.12 7.45 18.06
C VAL A 61 3.27 6.43 19.17
N GLU A 62 2.17 5.76 19.51
CA GLU A 62 2.16 4.63 20.43
C GLU A 62 1.72 3.37 19.67
N TRP A 63 2.55 2.34 19.68
CA TRP A 63 2.22 1.06 19.05
C TRP A 63 1.38 0.19 19.98
N LYS A 64 0.23 -0.30 19.50
CA LYS A 64 -0.66 -1.15 20.29
C LYS A 64 0.01 -2.51 20.53
N ALA A 65 0.16 -2.91 21.78
CA ALA A 65 0.70 -4.22 22.15
C ALA A 65 -0.14 -5.35 21.53
N ASN A 66 0.51 -6.43 21.08
CA ASN A 66 -0.13 -7.62 20.51
C ASN A 66 -1.10 -7.33 19.34
N SER A 67 -0.86 -6.25 18.59
CA SER A 67 -1.70 -5.83 17.46
C SER A 67 -1.10 -6.15 16.09
N ASP A 68 0.09 -6.74 16.09
CA ASP A 68 0.75 -7.22 14.89
C ASP A 68 0.02 -8.42 14.29
N PHE A 69 0.02 -8.48 12.96
CA PHE A 69 -0.54 -9.59 12.20
C PHE A 69 0.23 -9.74 10.89
N SER A 70 0.22 -10.96 10.36
CA SER A 70 0.84 -11.26 9.07
C SER A 70 -0.16 -11.11 7.93
N LEU A 71 0.34 -10.57 6.82
CA LEU A 71 -0.30 -10.63 5.52
C LEU A 71 0.51 -11.61 4.68
N SER A 72 -0.11 -12.57 4.00
CA SER A 72 0.63 -13.57 3.22
C SER A 72 -0.05 -13.89 1.90
N THR A 73 0.74 -14.36 0.93
CA THR A 73 0.26 -14.86 -0.36
C THR A 73 1.09 -16.05 -0.84
N GLU A 74 0.52 -16.81 -1.77
CA GLU A 74 1.24 -17.81 -2.57
C GLU A 74 1.47 -17.36 -4.02
N ILE A 75 0.97 -16.17 -4.39
CA ILE A 75 1.13 -15.58 -5.71
C ILE A 75 2.43 -14.77 -5.74
N SER A 76 3.37 -15.12 -6.62
CA SER A 76 4.65 -14.42 -6.72
C SER A 76 5.07 -14.16 -8.16
N SER A 77 5.97 -13.20 -8.32
CA SER A 77 6.61 -12.86 -9.58
C SER A 77 8.12 -12.97 -9.43
N GLY A 78 8.77 -13.82 -10.22
CA GLY A 78 10.20 -14.09 -10.09
C GLY A 78 10.60 -14.63 -8.71
N GLY A 79 9.69 -15.29 -7.99
CA GLY A 79 9.93 -15.81 -6.63
C GLY A 79 9.94 -14.76 -5.52
N ARG A 80 9.36 -13.57 -5.76
CA ARG A 80 9.18 -12.48 -4.78
C ARG A 80 7.72 -12.04 -4.71
N ALA A 81 7.26 -11.64 -3.53
CA ALA A 81 5.92 -11.12 -3.27
C ALA A 81 5.83 -10.55 -1.84
N MET A 82 4.73 -9.85 -1.53
CA MET A 82 4.48 -9.22 -0.22
C MET A 82 5.54 -8.18 0.16
N GLU A 83 6.13 -7.53 -0.83
CA GLU A 83 6.98 -6.35 -0.64
C GLU A 83 6.06 -5.14 -0.75
N LEU A 84 5.42 -4.83 0.38
CA LEU A 84 4.25 -3.97 0.45
C LEU A 84 4.67 -2.50 0.59
N SER A 85 4.51 -1.72 -0.47
CA SER A 85 5.16 -0.41 -0.58
C SER A 85 4.29 0.79 -0.22
N ASP A 86 2.95 0.65 -0.18
CA ASP A 86 2.07 1.73 0.29
C ASP A 86 0.68 1.24 0.74
N LEU A 87 0.03 2.01 1.62
CA LEU A 87 -1.33 1.79 2.15
C LEU A 87 -2.25 2.94 1.81
N VAL A 88 -3.48 2.64 1.41
CA VAL A 88 -4.49 3.68 1.14
C VAL A 88 -5.89 3.23 1.50
N VAL A 89 -6.74 4.18 1.91
CA VAL A 89 -8.19 3.95 2.00
C VAL A 89 -8.83 4.39 0.70
N PHE A 90 -9.49 3.47 0.01
CA PHE A 90 -10.18 3.74 -1.25
C PHE A 90 -11.54 3.05 -1.29
N ASP A 91 -12.61 3.82 -1.52
CA ASP A 91 -14.00 3.32 -1.60
C ASP A 91 -14.41 2.52 -0.34
N GLY A 92 -14.00 3.01 0.84
CA GLY A 92 -14.24 2.37 2.14
C GLY A 92 -13.42 1.10 2.39
N ARG A 93 -12.41 0.82 1.57
CA ARG A 93 -11.56 -0.38 1.66
C ARG A 93 -10.13 0.01 2.00
N LEU A 94 -9.46 -0.81 2.80
CA LEU A 94 -8.03 -0.69 3.03
C LEU A 94 -7.28 -1.44 1.94
N LEU A 95 -6.49 -0.74 1.14
CA LEU A 95 -5.72 -1.32 0.05
C LEU A 95 -4.22 -1.20 0.31
N VAL A 96 -3.47 -2.16 -0.22
CA VAL A 96 -2.00 -2.22 -0.15
C VAL A 96 -1.44 -2.74 -1.47
N GLY A 97 -0.34 -2.16 -1.94
CA GLY A 97 0.32 -2.57 -3.19
C GLY A 97 1.58 -3.39 -2.95
N ASP A 98 1.78 -4.45 -3.74
CA ASP A 98 3.03 -5.25 -3.79
C ASP A 98 3.86 -4.86 -5.01
N ASP A 99 5.07 -4.35 -4.81
CA ASP A 99 5.92 -3.83 -5.89
C ASP A 99 6.56 -4.92 -6.76
N ARG A 100 6.46 -6.19 -6.37
CA ARG A 100 7.04 -7.31 -7.14
C ARG A 100 6.04 -7.92 -8.07
N THR A 101 4.85 -8.18 -7.55
CA THR A 101 3.77 -8.78 -8.31
C THR A 101 2.97 -7.74 -9.09
N GLY A 102 2.96 -6.47 -8.65
CA GLY A 102 2.03 -5.48 -9.16
C GLY A 102 0.59 -5.76 -8.74
N LEU A 103 0.36 -6.60 -7.72
CA LEU A 103 -0.98 -6.83 -7.18
C LEU A 103 -1.31 -5.77 -6.12
N ILE A 104 -2.52 -5.24 -6.23
CA ILE A 104 -3.15 -4.48 -5.16
C ILE A 104 -4.06 -5.44 -4.40
N TYR A 105 -3.83 -5.54 -3.10
CA TYR A 105 -4.60 -6.35 -2.17
C TYR A 105 -5.53 -5.47 -1.36
N GLU A 106 -6.69 -6.01 -1.02
CA GLU A 106 -7.53 -5.47 0.04
C GLU A 106 -7.20 -6.16 1.36
N ILE A 107 -6.97 -5.39 2.42
CA ILE A 107 -6.79 -5.90 3.76
C ILE A 107 -8.16 -5.96 4.47
N ARG A 108 -8.61 -7.18 4.76
CA ARG A 108 -9.82 -7.45 5.58
C ARG A 108 -9.55 -8.58 6.54
N ASP A 109 -10.06 -8.49 7.76
CA ASP A 109 -9.91 -9.51 8.80
C ASP A 109 -8.45 -9.98 8.98
N ASN A 110 -7.51 -9.02 8.94
CA ASN A 110 -6.06 -9.26 9.01
C ASN A 110 -5.51 -10.18 7.90
N LYS A 111 -6.15 -10.21 6.72
CA LYS A 111 -5.73 -10.99 5.55
C LYS A 111 -5.65 -10.10 4.30
N ALA A 112 -4.74 -10.45 3.39
CA ALA A 112 -4.58 -9.80 2.10
C ALA A 112 -5.38 -10.56 1.02
N PHE A 113 -6.42 -9.94 0.49
CA PHE A 113 -7.23 -10.49 -0.61
C PHE A 113 -6.80 -9.83 -1.93
N PRO A 114 -6.31 -10.58 -2.93
CA PRO A 114 -5.97 -10.00 -4.23
C PRO A 114 -7.19 -9.31 -4.84
N TRP A 115 -7.01 -8.10 -5.36
CA TRP A 115 -8.09 -7.36 -6.02
C TRP A 115 -7.77 -7.10 -7.50
N ILE A 116 -6.71 -6.37 -7.79
CA ILE A 116 -6.33 -5.98 -9.16
C ILE A 116 -4.85 -6.21 -9.39
N PHE A 117 -4.52 -6.68 -10.59
CA PHE A 117 -3.15 -6.69 -11.09
C PHE A 117 -2.91 -5.46 -11.97
N VAL A 118 -1.86 -4.70 -11.67
CA VAL A 118 -1.38 -3.58 -12.47
C VAL A 118 -0.09 -3.96 -13.18
N ASN A 119 -0.13 -4.03 -14.51
CA ASN A 119 1.07 -4.31 -15.28
C ASN A 119 1.92 -3.04 -15.51
N ASP A 120 3.19 -3.25 -15.82
CA ASP A 120 4.17 -2.17 -15.94
C ASP A 120 3.97 -1.28 -17.19
N GLY A 121 4.56 -0.07 -17.17
CA GLY A 121 4.59 0.83 -18.32
C GLY A 121 3.20 1.27 -18.81
N PRO A 122 2.97 1.49 -20.11
CA PRO A 122 1.67 1.93 -20.64
C PRO A 122 0.58 0.85 -20.65
N GLY A 123 0.81 -0.30 -20.01
CA GLY A 123 -0.15 -1.41 -20.00
C GLY A 123 0.11 -2.49 -21.06
N ASN A 124 1.27 -2.48 -21.71
CA ASN A 124 1.70 -3.50 -22.68
C ASN A 124 2.89 -4.35 -22.19
N ALA A 125 3.22 -4.29 -20.89
CA ALA A 125 4.26 -5.11 -20.28
C ALA A 125 3.71 -6.45 -19.78
N THR A 126 4.57 -7.47 -19.76
CA THR A 126 4.28 -8.82 -19.26
C THR A 126 4.59 -9.01 -17.77
N LYS A 127 5.14 -7.98 -17.11
CA LYS A 127 5.45 -7.96 -15.67
C LYS A 127 4.57 -6.95 -14.94
N GLY A 128 4.45 -7.12 -13.63
CA GLY A 128 3.79 -6.15 -12.74
C GLY A 128 4.53 -4.82 -12.69
N LEU A 129 3.78 -3.74 -12.46
CA LEU A 129 4.33 -2.44 -12.10
C LEU A 129 5.12 -2.57 -10.80
N LYS A 130 6.31 -1.97 -10.73
CA LYS A 130 7.00 -1.72 -9.45
C LYS A 130 6.27 -0.57 -8.76
N LEU A 131 5.23 -0.92 -8.02
CA LEU A 131 4.30 0.01 -7.38
C LEU A 131 4.94 0.56 -6.11
N GLU A 132 5.14 1.88 -6.06
CA GLU A 132 5.83 2.55 -4.95
C GLU A 132 4.90 3.45 -4.14
N TRP A 133 3.80 3.90 -4.73
CA TRP A 133 2.85 4.78 -4.06
C TRP A 133 1.42 4.58 -4.55
N LEU A 134 0.48 4.87 -3.66
CA LEU A 134 -0.95 4.89 -3.88
C LEU A 134 -1.54 6.23 -3.44
N THR A 135 -2.45 6.80 -4.23
CA THR A 135 -3.22 7.95 -3.80
C THR A 135 -4.63 7.94 -4.37
N VAL A 136 -5.52 8.76 -3.81
CA VAL A 136 -6.91 8.85 -4.25
C VAL A 136 -7.20 10.27 -4.70
N LYS A 137 -7.75 10.40 -5.91
CA LYS A 137 -8.19 11.68 -6.46
C LYS A 137 -9.45 11.49 -7.28
N ASP A 138 -10.45 12.35 -7.06
CA ASP A 138 -11.71 12.36 -7.81
C ASP A 138 -12.40 10.99 -7.92
N GLY A 139 -12.37 10.21 -6.83
CA GLY A 139 -12.99 8.89 -6.76
C GLY A 139 -12.23 7.78 -7.52
N HIS A 140 -10.98 8.02 -7.92
CA HIS A 140 -10.11 7.03 -8.55
C HIS A 140 -8.89 6.76 -7.68
N LEU A 141 -8.42 5.52 -7.72
CA LEU A 141 -7.16 5.10 -7.14
C LEU A 141 -6.05 5.32 -8.18
N TYR A 142 -4.97 5.95 -7.77
CA TYR A 142 -3.79 6.15 -8.59
C TYR A 142 -2.68 5.29 -8.01
N ALA A 143 -2.09 4.43 -8.83
CA ALA A 143 -0.93 3.62 -8.49
C ALA A 143 0.24 4.00 -9.38
N GLY A 144 1.35 4.43 -8.80
CA GLY A 144 2.54 4.80 -9.55
C GLY A 144 3.78 4.09 -9.05
N GLY A 145 4.81 4.13 -9.89
CA GLY A 145 6.12 3.58 -9.58
C GLY A 145 7.13 4.66 -9.19
N LEU A 146 8.40 4.38 -9.46
CA LEU A 146 9.56 5.20 -9.05
C LEU A 146 9.54 6.65 -9.55
N GLY A 147 8.82 6.96 -10.63
CA GLY A 147 8.76 8.32 -11.17
C GLY A 147 10.04 8.79 -11.88
N LYS A 148 10.87 7.85 -12.32
CA LYS A 148 12.07 8.09 -13.14
C LYS A 148 12.27 6.99 -14.18
N GLU A 149 13.18 7.21 -15.11
CA GLU A 149 13.67 6.18 -16.04
C GLU A 149 14.12 4.92 -15.28
N TRP A 150 13.78 3.77 -15.83
CA TRP A 150 14.41 2.52 -15.45
C TRP A 150 15.81 2.47 -16.04
N THR A 151 16.80 2.22 -15.20
CA THR A 151 18.21 2.16 -15.58
C THR A 151 18.81 0.80 -15.19
N THR A 152 19.93 0.44 -15.81
CA THR A 152 20.81 -0.61 -15.25
C THR A 152 21.38 -0.17 -13.90
N THR A 153 22.08 -1.06 -13.21
CA THR A 153 22.79 -0.74 -11.97
C THR A 153 23.87 0.33 -12.15
N ASP A 154 24.41 0.47 -13.36
CA ASP A 154 25.43 1.46 -13.72
C ASP A 154 24.82 2.81 -14.13
N GLY A 155 23.47 2.91 -14.17
CA GLY A 155 22.76 4.14 -14.49
C GLY A 155 22.40 4.31 -15.98
N GLU A 156 22.66 3.30 -16.81
CA GLU A 156 22.33 3.36 -18.25
C GLU A 156 20.82 3.20 -18.48
N TYR A 157 20.23 4.07 -19.31
CA TYR A 157 18.81 4.07 -19.65
C TYR A 157 18.34 2.73 -20.23
N VAL A 158 17.13 2.30 -19.86
CA VAL A 158 16.47 1.10 -20.40
C VAL A 158 15.06 1.39 -20.91
N ASN A 159 14.20 2.04 -20.11
CA ASN A 159 12.83 2.39 -20.48
C ASN A 159 12.20 3.41 -19.50
N ASP A 160 11.05 3.97 -19.87
CA ASP A 160 10.28 4.93 -19.06
C ASP A 160 9.18 4.29 -18.19
N ASN A 161 9.12 2.96 -18.10
CA ASN A 161 7.97 2.29 -17.50
C ASN A 161 7.62 2.75 -16.07
N PRO A 162 8.59 2.98 -15.15
CA PRO A 162 8.28 3.40 -13.78
C PRO A 162 7.68 4.81 -13.68
N MET A 163 7.65 5.57 -14.78
CA MET A 163 7.02 6.90 -14.85
C MET A 163 5.53 6.83 -15.19
N TRP A 164 5.01 5.67 -15.57
CA TRP A 164 3.58 5.49 -15.85
C TRP A 164 2.77 5.34 -14.57
N ILE A 165 1.62 6.00 -14.55
CA ILE A 165 0.65 5.93 -13.46
C ILE A 165 -0.58 5.18 -13.95
N LYS A 166 -1.11 4.27 -13.13
CA LYS A 166 -2.38 3.59 -13.35
C LYS A 166 -3.48 4.31 -12.62
N VAL A 167 -4.54 4.65 -13.34
CA VAL A 167 -5.74 5.26 -12.79
C VAL A 167 -6.83 4.20 -12.80
N ILE A 168 -7.32 3.86 -11.62
CA ILE A 168 -8.13 2.67 -11.39
C ILE A 168 -9.47 3.12 -10.83
N SER A 169 -10.54 2.68 -11.49
CA SER A 169 -11.90 2.95 -11.00
C SER A 169 -12.21 2.11 -9.75
N ARG A 170 -13.29 2.45 -9.04
CA ARG A 170 -13.79 1.63 -7.92
C ARG A 170 -14.19 0.20 -8.31
N LYS A 171 -14.50 -0.02 -9.60
CA LYS A 171 -14.83 -1.34 -10.16
C LYS A 171 -13.59 -2.06 -10.69
N GLY A 172 -12.45 -1.39 -10.74
CA GLY A 172 -11.18 -1.95 -11.20
C GLY A 172 -10.94 -1.87 -12.70
N GLU A 173 -11.68 -1.01 -13.40
CA GLU A 173 -11.34 -0.61 -14.77
C GLU A 173 -10.08 0.27 -14.80
#